data_AF-A0A6A5A5D2-F1
#
_entry.id   AF-A0A6A5A5D2-F1
#
_cell.length_a   1.000
_cell.length_b   1.000
_cell.length_c   1.000
_cell.angle_alpha   90.00
_cell.angle_beta   90.00
_cell.angle_gamma   90.00
#
_symmetry.space_group_name_H-M   'P 1'
#
loop_
_entity.id
_entity.type
_entity.pdbx_description
1 polymer ?
#
loop_
_entity_poly.entity_id
_entity_poly.type
_entity_poly.pdbx_seq_one_letter_code
_entity_poly.pdbx_strand_id
1 'polypeptide(L)'
;MATVVLDAANVATVSSGILRVQRLEAALEYFQRLNVRCIAFAPRYWVDGLQVFEDDATKATLRALVDTDKLVLTPPQAHDDYYVIDYATKHDGYVVSNDMFRDHVMHKRRFNGHTLTIAWVKTRCIDFTFVGLEFLPNSQLMDKVLHHVPRPPPPPLPTSLASAAAPDHHPSSASFTSGIQSPVAIPPVAMSYDDDDVDMGGSHHHDSPPASNSRRVVDMSEAVYIDVPMWIVAHLYENDGAGLKYFQVEFPHYTILSQQTSTAICIL
;
A
#
# COMPACT_ATOMS: atom_id res chain seq x y z
N MET A 1 -21.07 3.86 -13.41
CA MET A 1 -20.46 4.89 -12.57
C MET A 1 -19.30 4.26 -11.82
N ALA A 2 -18.12 4.87 -11.84
CA ALA A 2 -16.98 4.39 -11.07
C ALA A 2 -17.28 4.42 -9.57
N THR A 3 -16.66 3.50 -8.83
CA THR A 3 -16.56 3.58 -7.37
C THR A 3 -15.15 4.02 -7.01
N VAL A 4 -15.03 5.06 -6.19
CA VAL A 4 -13.78 5.53 -5.62
C VAL A 4 -13.77 5.21 -4.14
N VAL A 5 -12.66 4.66 -3.67
CA VAL A 5 -12.45 4.28 -2.27
C VAL A 5 -11.33 5.14 -1.71
N LEU A 6 -11.61 5.92 -0.68
CA LEU A 6 -10.57 6.70 0.01
C LEU A 6 -9.94 5.87 1.12
N ASP A 7 -8.62 5.79 1.11
CA ASP A 7 -7.83 5.48 2.29
C ASP A 7 -7.86 6.72 3.20
N ALA A 8 -8.76 6.73 4.19
CA ALA A 8 -9.01 7.91 4.99
C ALA A 8 -7.78 8.31 5.80
N ALA A 9 -7.00 7.33 6.28
CA ALA A 9 -5.80 7.58 7.04
C ALA A 9 -4.75 8.30 6.19
N ASN A 10 -4.50 7.81 4.97
CA ASN A 10 -3.57 8.46 4.06
C ASN A 10 -4.04 9.87 3.64
N VAL A 11 -5.33 10.03 3.33
CA VAL A 11 -5.91 11.33 2.92
C VAL A 11 -5.90 12.36 4.04
N ALA A 12 -6.22 11.98 5.27
CA ALA A 12 -6.28 12.92 6.40
C ALA A 12 -4.90 13.25 6.98
N THR A 13 -3.89 12.41 6.76
CA THR A 13 -2.55 12.61 7.31
C THR A 13 -1.89 13.86 6.70
N VAL A 14 -1.43 14.76 7.57
CA VAL A 14 -0.63 15.94 7.20
C VAL A 14 0.85 15.63 7.37
N SER A 15 1.19 15.06 8.51
CA SER A 15 2.51 14.55 8.88
C SER A 15 2.31 13.40 9.85
N SER A 16 3.37 12.65 10.16
CA SER A 16 3.30 11.53 11.10
C SER A 16 2.56 11.91 12.39
N GLY A 17 1.47 11.20 12.69
CA GLY A 17 0.61 11.44 13.87
C GLY A 17 -0.32 12.65 13.82
N ILE A 18 -0.25 13.50 12.79
CA ILE A 18 -1.12 14.67 12.63
C ILE A 18 -2.17 14.39 11.55
N LEU A 19 -3.41 14.21 11.98
CA LEU A 19 -4.56 13.95 11.13
C LEU A 19 -5.46 15.19 11.03
N ARG A 20 -6.04 15.41 9.85
CA ARG A 20 -6.93 16.54 9.57
C ARG A 20 -8.17 16.09 8.82
N VAL A 21 -9.29 15.93 9.53
CA VAL A 21 -10.56 15.45 8.96
C VAL A 21 -11.07 16.35 7.85
N GLN A 22 -10.77 17.66 7.88
CA GLN A 22 -11.18 18.57 6.81
C GLN A 22 -10.59 18.20 5.44
N ARG A 23 -9.43 17.53 5.40
CA ARG A 23 -8.86 16.99 4.14
C ARG A 23 -9.70 15.84 3.61
N LEU A 24 -10.17 14.96 4.49
CA LEU A 24 -11.08 13.87 4.13
C LEU A 24 -12.41 14.42 3.60
N GLU A 25 -12.99 15.41 4.27
CA GLU A 25 -14.21 16.08 3.81
C GLU A 25 -14.02 16.72 2.44
N ALA A 26 -12.92 17.45 2.22
CA ALA A 26 -12.62 18.07 0.94
C ALA A 26 -12.50 17.04 -0.20
N ALA A 27 -11.86 15.89 0.07
CA ALA A 27 -11.76 14.80 -0.91
C ALA A 27 -13.13 14.18 -1.20
N LEU A 28 -13.94 13.88 -0.18
CA LEU A 28 -15.30 13.37 -0.35
C LEU A 28 -16.18 14.34 -1.15
N GLU A 29 -16.11 15.63 -0.85
CA GLU A 29 -16.86 16.67 -1.54
C GLU A 29 -16.43 16.82 -3.00
N TYR A 30 -15.12 16.73 -3.28
CA TYR A 30 -14.59 16.75 -4.64
C TYR A 30 -15.26 15.68 -5.52
N PHE A 31 -15.27 14.42 -5.08
CA PHE A 31 -15.90 13.34 -5.84
C PHE A 31 -17.44 13.47 -5.88
N GLN A 32 -18.05 13.97 -4.82
CA GLN A 32 -19.49 14.25 -4.80
C GLN A 32 -19.89 15.26 -5.87
N ARG A 33 -19.13 16.36 -6.04
CA ARG A 33 -19.39 17.38 -7.08
C ARG A 33 -19.27 16.82 -8.49
N LEU A 34 -18.43 15.81 -8.69
CA LEU A 34 -18.28 15.08 -9.96
C LEU A 34 -19.33 13.98 -10.16
N ASN A 35 -20.27 13.82 -9.22
CA ASN A 35 -21.27 12.75 -9.22
C ASN A 35 -20.62 11.35 -9.33
N VAL A 36 -19.48 11.16 -8.66
CA VAL A 36 -18.78 9.88 -8.54
C VAL A 36 -19.08 9.27 -7.17
N ARG A 37 -19.38 7.96 -7.13
CA ARG A 37 -19.59 7.25 -5.86
C ARG A 37 -18.25 7.22 -5.13
N CYS A 38 -18.20 7.80 -3.94
CA CYS A 38 -17.00 7.86 -3.12
C CYS A 38 -17.32 7.39 -1.70
N ILE A 39 -16.51 6.46 -1.18
CA ILE A 39 -16.63 5.92 0.18
C ILE A 39 -15.24 5.89 0.79
N ALA A 40 -15.10 6.34 2.03
CA ALA A 40 -13.86 6.30 2.78
C ALA A 40 -13.85 5.12 3.76
N PHE A 41 -12.68 4.53 3.99
CA PHE A 41 -12.45 3.58 5.08
C PHE A 41 -11.48 4.18 6.08
N ALA A 42 -11.84 4.15 7.35
CA ALA A 42 -10.96 4.55 8.46
C ALA A 42 -10.93 3.49 9.55
N PRO A 43 -9.85 3.43 10.34
CA PRO A 43 -9.82 2.62 11.54
C PRO A 43 -10.89 3.02 12.56
N ARG A 44 -11.56 2.04 13.18
CA ARG A 44 -12.60 2.30 14.20
C ARG A 44 -12.13 3.15 15.38
N TYR A 45 -10.84 3.10 15.72
CA TYR A 45 -10.29 3.90 16.81
C TYR A 45 -10.34 5.42 16.53
N TRP A 46 -10.67 5.88 15.33
CA TRP A 46 -10.94 7.29 15.03
C TRP A 46 -12.18 7.83 15.76
N VAL A 47 -13.17 6.97 16.01
CA VAL A 47 -14.42 7.34 16.69
C VAL A 47 -14.42 6.86 18.14
N ASP A 48 -13.93 5.65 18.38
CA ASP A 48 -14.01 4.99 19.68
C ASP A 48 -12.72 5.18 20.53
N GLY A 49 -11.62 5.62 19.91
CA GLY A 49 -10.32 5.77 20.56
C GLY A 49 -10.15 7.11 21.28
N LEU A 50 -9.30 7.12 22.30
CA LEU A 50 -9.21 8.24 23.24
C LEU A 50 -8.37 9.44 22.76
N GLN A 51 -7.63 9.38 21.64
CA GLN A 51 -6.59 10.39 21.37
C GLN A 51 -6.30 10.72 19.88
N VAL A 52 -7.13 10.29 18.92
CA VAL A 52 -6.87 10.64 17.50
C VAL A 52 -7.30 12.06 17.17
N PHE A 53 -8.49 12.43 17.64
CA PHE A 53 -9.07 13.75 17.49
C PHE A 53 -9.52 14.18 18.89
N GLU A 54 -8.99 15.29 19.38
CA GLU A 54 -9.28 15.75 20.74
C GLU A 54 -10.56 16.59 20.80
N ASP A 55 -10.89 17.30 19.72
CA ASP A 55 -12.02 18.23 19.69
C ASP A 55 -13.36 17.55 19.34
N ASP A 56 -14.42 17.95 20.05
CA ASP A 56 -15.75 17.40 19.89
C ASP A 56 -16.37 17.69 18.52
N ALA A 57 -15.99 18.80 17.89
CA ALA A 57 -16.49 19.18 16.57
C ALA A 57 -16.02 18.18 15.50
N THR A 58 -14.72 17.85 15.48
CA THR A 58 -14.16 16.84 14.58
C THR A 58 -14.77 15.45 14.81
N LYS A 59 -14.99 15.06 16.07
CA LYS A 59 -15.70 13.81 16.39
C LYS A 59 -17.13 13.80 15.87
N ALA A 60 -17.85 14.92 16.01
CA ALA A 60 -19.20 15.06 15.48
C ALA A 60 -19.21 14.96 13.95
N THR A 61 -18.24 15.57 13.27
CA THR A 61 -18.06 15.43 11.81
C THR A 61 -17.82 13.97 11.41
N LEU A 62 -16.91 13.25 12.08
CA LEU A 62 -16.66 11.84 11.77
C LEU A 62 -17.90 10.97 11.97
N ARG A 63 -18.64 11.18 13.07
CA ARG A 63 -19.91 10.47 13.32
C ARG A 63 -20.92 10.76 12.21
N ALA A 64 -21.06 12.02 11.79
CA ALA A 64 -21.95 12.38 10.69
C ALA A 64 -21.54 11.72 9.36
N LEU A 65 -20.23 11.58 9.09
CA LEU A 65 -19.76 10.85 7.91
C LEU A 65 -20.06 9.34 7.99
N VAL A 66 -20.02 8.76 9.19
CA VAL A 66 -20.43 7.36 9.42
C VAL A 66 -21.94 7.19 9.25
N ASP A 67 -22.74 8.06 9.87
CA ASP A 67 -24.20 8.01 9.81
C ASP A 67 -24.76 8.22 8.40
N THR A 68 -23.98 8.86 7.52
CA THR A 68 -24.31 9.08 6.10
C THR A 68 -23.68 8.06 5.15
N ASP A 69 -23.12 6.96 5.68
CA ASP A 69 -22.45 5.90 4.92
C ASP A 69 -21.29 6.38 4.01
N LYS A 70 -20.74 7.58 4.29
CA LYS A 70 -19.58 8.13 3.57
C LYS A 70 -18.26 7.63 4.17
N LEU A 71 -18.26 7.27 5.44
CA LEU A 71 -17.12 6.74 6.17
C LEU A 71 -17.46 5.38 6.79
N VAL A 72 -16.72 4.35 6.42
CA VAL A 72 -16.86 3.00 6.96
C VAL A 72 -15.73 2.71 7.93
N LEU A 73 -16.08 2.28 9.14
CA LEU A 73 -15.10 1.95 10.17
C LEU A 73 -14.64 0.50 10.05
N THR A 74 -13.36 0.29 9.80
CA THR A 74 -12.75 -1.05 9.77
C THR A 74 -12.72 -1.66 11.17
N PRO A 75 -12.77 -3.00 11.31
CA PRO A 75 -12.74 -3.65 12.62
C PRO A 75 -11.49 -3.26 13.44
N PRO A 76 -11.59 -3.23 14.79
CA PRO A 76 -10.43 -3.01 15.64
C PRO A 76 -9.28 -3.96 15.32
N GLN A 77 -8.04 -3.47 15.41
CA GLN A 77 -6.81 -4.24 15.20
C GLN A 77 -6.62 -4.84 13.79
N ALA A 78 -7.53 -4.54 12.85
CA ALA A 78 -7.35 -4.91 11.46
C ALA A 78 -6.64 -3.79 10.68
N HIS A 79 -5.84 -4.17 9.69
CA HIS A 79 -5.29 -3.22 8.73
C HIS A 79 -6.41 -2.77 7.77
N ASP A 80 -6.54 -1.47 7.60
CA ASP A 80 -7.49 -0.80 6.72
C ASP A 80 -7.20 -1.04 5.23
N ASP A 81 -5.93 -1.18 4.85
CA ASP A 81 -5.51 -1.58 3.49
C ASP A 81 -6.32 -2.76 2.95
N TYR A 82 -6.56 -3.77 3.80
CA TYR A 82 -7.28 -4.97 3.37
C TYR A 82 -8.67 -4.65 2.85
N TYR A 83 -9.38 -3.74 3.53
CA TYR A 83 -10.75 -3.38 3.19
C TYR A 83 -10.80 -2.40 2.04
N VAL A 84 -9.86 -1.44 2.00
CA VAL A 84 -9.74 -0.47 0.91
C VAL A 84 -9.51 -1.18 -0.43
N ILE A 85 -8.50 -2.05 -0.49
CA ILE A 85 -8.12 -2.75 -1.71
C ILE A 85 -9.17 -3.79 -2.10
N ASP A 86 -9.70 -4.56 -1.15
CA ASP A 86 -10.72 -5.57 -1.44
C ASP A 86 -12.01 -4.94 -1.99
N TYR A 87 -12.49 -3.86 -1.36
CA TYR A 87 -13.69 -3.16 -1.80
C TYR A 87 -13.50 -2.54 -3.19
N ALA A 88 -12.38 -1.87 -3.45
CA ALA A 88 -12.08 -1.33 -4.76
C ALA A 88 -12.01 -2.46 -5.82
N THR A 89 -11.34 -3.57 -5.53
CA THR A 89 -11.22 -4.71 -6.45
C THR A 89 -12.58 -5.35 -6.74
N LYS A 90 -13.42 -5.52 -5.72
CA LYS A 90 -14.77 -6.08 -5.83
C LYS A 90 -15.69 -5.23 -6.71
N HIS A 91 -15.54 -3.92 -6.64
CA HIS A 91 -16.41 -2.97 -7.34
C HIS A 91 -15.80 -2.42 -8.64
N ASP A 92 -14.72 -3.05 -9.15
CA ASP A 92 -13.98 -2.56 -10.33
C ASP A 92 -13.61 -1.07 -10.21
N GLY A 93 -13.33 -0.63 -8.99
CA GLY A 93 -13.16 0.75 -8.60
C GLY A 93 -11.72 1.25 -8.64
N TYR A 94 -11.53 2.41 -8.01
CA TYR A 94 -10.25 3.08 -7.82
C TYR A 94 -10.03 3.34 -6.34
N VAL A 95 -8.78 3.36 -5.92
CA VAL A 95 -8.36 3.73 -4.56
C VAL A 95 -7.74 5.12 -4.63
N VAL A 96 -7.98 5.97 -3.65
CA VAL A 96 -7.21 7.21 -3.43
C VAL A 96 -6.30 6.96 -2.24
N SER A 97 -5.02 6.83 -2.52
CA SER A 97 -3.95 6.69 -1.53
C SER A 97 -2.63 7.04 -2.19
N ASN A 98 -1.72 7.64 -1.44
CA ASN A 98 -0.31 7.78 -1.81
C ASN A 98 0.50 6.56 -1.39
N ASP A 99 -0.09 5.63 -0.62
CA ASP A 99 0.54 4.34 -0.38
C ASP A 99 0.40 3.47 -1.64
N MET A 100 1.54 2.98 -2.14
CA MET A 100 1.61 2.15 -3.33
C MET A 100 1.37 0.66 -3.00
N PHE A 101 1.02 0.33 -1.75
CA PHE A 101 0.69 -1.03 -1.27
C PHE A 101 1.77 -2.06 -1.64
N ARG A 102 3.05 -1.64 -1.58
CA ARG A 102 4.18 -2.42 -2.11
C ARG A 102 4.33 -3.75 -1.40
N ASP A 103 4.14 -3.76 -0.10
CA ASP A 103 4.16 -4.95 0.74
C ASP A 103 3.08 -5.96 0.30
N HIS A 104 1.85 -5.51 0.04
CA HIS A 104 0.76 -6.39 -0.42
C HIS A 104 1.07 -7.02 -1.78
N VAL A 105 1.70 -6.24 -2.67
CA VAL A 105 2.18 -6.73 -3.97
C VAL A 105 3.31 -7.76 -3.82
N MET A 106 4.33 -7.44 -3.01
CA MET A 106 5.49 -8.31 -2.78
C MET A 106 5.07 -9.66 -2.18
N HIS A 107 4.13 -9.65 -1.24
CA HIS A 107 3.61 -10.85 -0.59
C HIS A 107 2.52 -11.56 -1.42
N LYS A 108 2.27 -11.15 -2.67
CA LYS A 108 1.27 -11.74 -3.58
C LYS A 108 -0.12 -11.87 -2.92
N ARG A 109 -0.51 -10.86 -2.13
CA ARG A 109 -1.80 -10.85 -1.45
C ARG A 109 -2.94 -10.92 -2.47
N ARG A 110 -4.02 -11.60 -2.10
CA ARG A 110 -5.19 -11.79 -2.96
C ARG A 110 -6.38 -11.01 -2.43
N PHE A 111 -7.03 -10.27 -3.32
CA PHE A 111 -8.21 -9.44 -3.06
C PHE A 111 -9.28 -9.81 -4.07
N ASN A 112 -10.49 -10.09 -3.58
CA ASN A 112 -11.61 -10.58 -4.40
C ASN A 112 -11.19 -11.68 -5.41
N GLY A 113 -10.36 -12.63 -4.97
CA GLY A 113 -9.86 -13.74 -5.79
C GLY A 113 -8.69 -13.43 -6.72
N HIS A 114 -8.25 -12.17 -6.85
CA HIS A 114 -7.16 -11.74 -7.73
C HIS A 114 -5.90 -11.39 -6.93
N THR A 115 -4.73 -11.80 -7.40
CA THR A 115 -3.45 -11.35 -6.82
C THR A 115 -3.24 -9.88 -7.14
N LEU A 116 -2.91 -9.07 -6.13
CA LEU A 116 -2.56 -7.67 -6.32
C LEU A 116 -1.27 -7.56 -7.14
N THR A 117 -1.27 -6.70 -8.15
CA THR A 117 -0.11 -6.50 -9.03
C THR A 117 0.28 -5.03 -9.07
N ILE A 118 1.54 -4.75 -9.39
CA ILE A 118 2.03 -3.39 -9.65
C ILE A 118 1.19 -2.71 -10.74
N ALA A 119 0.80 -3.47 -11.78
CA ALA A 119 -0.03 -2.96 -12.86
C ALA A 119 -1.43 -2.53 -12.37
N TRP A 120 -2.03 -3.29 -11.45
CA TRP A 120 -3.30 -2.90 -10.83
C TRP A 120 -3.13 -1.61 -10.02
N VAL A 121 -2.10 -1.53 -9.16
CA VAL A 121 -1.83 -0.33 -8.35
C VAL A 121 -1.65 0.90 -9.26
N LYS A 122 -0.77 0.83 -10.27
CA LYS A 122 -0.53 1.95 -11.20
C LYS A 122 -1.75 2.40 -12.00
N THR A 123 -2.74 1.52 -12.18
CA THR A 123 -3.93 1.84 -12.99
C THR A 123 -5.15 2.19 -12.15
N ARG A 124 -5.16 1.84 -10.85
CA ARG A 124 -6.32 1.96 -9.96
C ARG A 124 -6.07 2.80 -8.71
N CYS A 125 -4.82 3.06 -8.31
CA CYS A 125 -4.50 3.91 -7.16
C CYS A 125 -4.21 5.33 -7.65
N ILE A 126 -5.06 6.26 -7.24
CA ILE A 126 -5.04 7.70 -7.51
C ILE A 126 -4.18 8.35 -6.44
N ASP A 127 -2.96 8.70 -6.81
CA ASP A 127 -2.12 9.58 -6.02
C ASP A 127 -2.71 11.00 -6.01
N PHE A 128 -2.40 11.73 -4.96
CA PHE A 128 -2.98 13.06 -4.72
C PHE A 128 -2.04 13.95 -3.91
N THR A 129 -2.32 15.24 -3.94
CA THR A 129 -1.72 16.22 -3.05
C THR A 129 -2.78 17.19 -2.52
N PHE A 130 -2.37 18.06 -1.60
CA PHE A 130 -3.19 19.13 -1.08
C PHE A 130 -2.46 20.47 -1.16
N VAL A 131 -3.16 21.50 -1.65
CA VAL A 131 -2.75 22.90 -1.48
C VAL A 131 -3.65 23.51 -0.41
N GLY A 132 -3.17 23.54 0.84
CA GLY A 132 -4.00 23.88 1.99
C GLY A 132 -5.08 22.82 2.23
N LEU A 133 -6.34 23.15 1.94
CA LEU A 133 -7.50 22.25 1.97
C LEU A 133 -8.04 21.90 0.57
N GLU A 134 -7.43 22.43 -0.50
CA GLU A 134 -7.78 22.06 -1.86
C GLU A 134 -7.22 20.68 -2.18
N PHE A 135 -8.11 19.72 -2.42
CA PHE A 135 -7.75 18.36 -2.82
C PHE A 135 -7.40 18.32 -4.31
N LEU A 136 -6.20 17.83 -4.62
CA LEU A 136 -5.68 17.74 -5.99
C LEU A 136 -5.31 16.28 -6.32
N PRO A 137 -6.27 15.49 -6.86
CA PRO A 137 -5.98 14.15 -7.35
C PRO A 137 -5.26 14.18 -8.69
N ASN A 138 -4.51 13.12 -8.99
CA ASN A 138 -3.84 12.95 -10.27
C ASN A 138 -4.83 12.99 -11.44
N SER A 139 -4.67 13.98 -12.32
CA SER A 139 -5.59 14.25 -13.43
C SER A 139 -5.66 13.10 -14.44
N GLN A 140 -4.54 12.41 -14.71
CA GLN A 140 -4.51 11.30 -15.67
C GLN A 140 -5.33 10.11 -15.20
N LEU A 141 -5.38 9.87 -13.90
CA LEU A 141 -6.21 8.81 -13.32
C LEU A 141 -7.66 9.27 -13.17
N MET A 142 -7.89 10.55 -12.87
CA MET A 142 -9.23 11.12 -12.87
C MET A 142 -9.92 11.01 -14.23
N ASP A 143 -9.20 11.20 -15.33
CA ASP A 143 -9.76 10.98 -16.68
C ASP A 143 -10.30 9.55 -16.83
N LYS A 144 -9.58 8.55 -16.29
CA LYS A 144 -10.04 7.15 -16.31
C LYS A 144 -11.27 6.93 -15.44
N VAL A 145 -11.34 7.58 -14.27
CA VAL A 145 -12.52 7.51 -13.38
C VAL A 145 -13.75 8.06 -14.07
N LEU A 146 -13.64 9.22 -14.73
CA LEU A 146 -14.76 9.91 -15.37
C LEU A 146 -15.27 9.16 -16.61
N HIS A 147 -14.38 8.47 -17.33
CA HIS A 147 -14.73 7.67 -18.50
C HIS A 147 -14.93 6.18 -18.17
N HIS A 148 -14.98 5.82 -16.89
CA HIS A 148 -15.07 4.42 -16.48
C HIS A 148 -16.41 3.79 -16.86
N VAL A 149 -16.34 2.73 -17.65
CA VAL A 149 -17.48 1.87 -17.97
C VAL A 149 -17.40 0.63 -17.07
N PRO A 150 -18.37 0.43 -16.13
CA PRO A 150 -18.36 -0.72 -15.24
C PRO A 150 -18.34 -2.02 -16.01
N ARG A 151 -17.53 -2.98 -15.56
CA ARG A 151 -17.59 -4.35 -16.11
C ARG A 151 -19.01 -4.92 -15.94
N PRO A 152 -19.61 -5.49 -16.99
CA PRO A 152 -20.89 -6.18 -16.86
C PRO A 152 -20.75 -7.36 -15.88
N PRO A 153 -21.79 -7.63 -15.06
CA PRO A 153 -21.77 -8.77 -14.15
C PRO A 153 -21.54 -10.06 -14.96
N PRO A 154 -20.79 -11.03 -14.40
CA PRO A 154 -20.62 -12.31 -15.06
C PRO A 154 -22.00 -12.96 -15.29
N PRO A 155 -22.21 -13.63 -16.43
CA PRO A 155 -23.47 -14.32 -16.70
C PRO A 155 -23.76 -15.33 -15.58
N PRO A 156 -25.03 -15.52 -15.19
CA PRO A 156 -25.39 -16.52 -14.20
C PRO A 156 -24.88 -17.89 -14.67
N LEU A 157 -24.15 -18.58 -13.78
CA LEU A 157 -23.71 -19.96 -14.01
C LEU A 157 -24.94 -20.82 -14.34
N PRO A 158 -24.89 -21.68 -15.37
CA PRO A 158 -26.01 -22.54 -15.71
C PRO A 158 -26.37 -23.40 -14.50
N THR A 159 -27.59 -23.21 -13.99
CA THR A 159 -28.17 -24.04 -12.94
C THR A 159 -28.37 -25.42 -13.54
N SER A 160 -27.41 -26.33 -13.30
CA SER A 160 -27.54 -27.73 -13.68
C SER A 160 -28.66 -28.35 -12.85
N LEU A 161 -29.85 -28.40 -13.42
CA LEU A 161 -30.95 -29.23 -12.97
C LEU A 161 -30.64 -30.69 -13.33
N ALA A 162 -30.25 -31.47 -12.33
CA ALA A 162 -30.42 -32.93 -12.29
C ALA A 162 -30.47 -33.29 -10.80
N SER A 163 -31.64 -33.45 -10.17
CA SER A 163 -32.60 -34.54 -10.36
C SER A 163 -31.89 -35.91 -10.35
N ALA A 164 -31.63 -36.42 -9.15
CA ALA A 164 -31.34 -37.82 -8.93
C ALA A 164 -32.34 -38.34 -7.89
N ALA A 165 -33.20 -39.23 -8.39
CA ALA A 165 -34.22 -39.94 -7.64
C ALA A 165 -33.61 -40.77 -6.51
N ALA A 166 -34.36 -40.87 -5.42
CA ALA A 166 -34.21 -41.93 -4.42
C ALA A 166 -34.32 -43.31 -5.09
N PRO A 167 -33.66 -44.33 -4.51
CA PRO A 167 -34.48 -45.32 -3.83
C PRO A 167 -33.96 -45.71 -2.45
N ASP A 168 -34.96 -46.02 -1.61
CA ASP A 168 -34.87 -46.68 -0.32
C ASP A 168 -34.06 -47.98 -0.36
N HIS A 169 -33.18 -48.18 0.63
CA HIS A 169 -33.02 -49.46 1.33
C HIS A 169 -32.30 -49.25 2.68
N HIS A 170 -33.06 -49.47 3.77
CA HIS A 170 -32.62 -49.72 5.15
C HIS A 170 -31.92 -51.09 5.29
N PRO A 171 -31.46 -51.53 6.50
CA PRO A 171 -30.53 -50.91 7.46
C PRO A 171 -29.44 -51.92 7.91
N SER A 172 -28.39 -51.50 8.63
CA SER A 172 -27.84 -52.28 9.77
C SER A 172 -26.77 -51.52 10.55
N SER A 173 -27.07 -51.43 11.84
CA SER A 173 -26.27 -51.13 13.02
C SER A 173 -24.79 -51.53 12.99
N ALA A 174 -23.92 -50.63 13.43
CA ALA A 174 -22.87 -50.94 14.41
C ALA A 174 -22.34 -49.64 15.04
N SER A 175 -22.54 -49.54 16.35
CA SER A 175 -21.88 -48.64 17.29
C SER A 175 -20.36 -48.80 17.23
N PHE A 176 -19.58 -47.77 17.58
CA PHE A 176 -18.58 -47.80 18.67
C PHE A 176 -17.60 -46.60 18.61
N THR A 177 -17.57 -45.89 19.75
CA THR A 177 -16.45 -45.26 20.46
C THR A 177 -15.63 -44.08 19.93
N SER A 178 -15.64 -43.05 20.79
CA SER A 178 -14.68 -41.98 21.03
C SER A 178 -13.20 -42.29 20.77
N GLY A 179 -12.50 -41.30 20.22
CA GLY A 179 -11.05 -41.19 20.24
C GLY A 179 -10.60 -39.75 20.09
N ILE A 180 -10.28 -39.12 21.22
CA ILE A 180 -9.55 -37.85 21.33
C ILE A 180 -8.14 -38.08 20.79
N GLN A 181 -7.64 -37.22 19.89
CA GLN A 181 -6.21 -36.95 19.79
C GLN A 181 -5.91 -35.58 19.14
N SER A 182 -5.03 -34.85 19.85
CA SER A 182 -4.50 -33.51 19.65
C SER A 182 -3.34 -33.49 18.62
N PRO A 183 -2.72 -32.33 18.31
CA PRO A 183 -2.24 -31.96 16.97
C PRO A 183 -0.84 -32.46 16.62
N VAL A 184 -0.60 -32.60 15.32
CA VAL A 184 0.69 -32.94 14.71
C VAL A 184 1.54 -31.68 14.54
N ALA A 185 2.77 -31.76 15.05
CA ALA A 185 3.82 -30.75 14.98
C ALA A 185 4.45 -30.66 13.58
N ILE A 186 4.84 -29.43 13.20
CA ILE A 186 5.55 -29.07 11.98
C ILE A 186 7.07 -29.17 12.26
N PRO A 187 7.87 -29.89 11.44
CA PRO A 187 9.33 -29.86 11.56
C PRO A 187 9.96 -28.64 10.84
N PRO A 188 11.10 -28.11 11.33
CA PRO A 188 11.78 -26.96 10.74
C PRO A 188 12.61 -27.34 9.51
N VAL A 189 12.57 -26.47 8.48
CA VAL A 189 13.39 -26.57 7.27
C VAL A 189 14.74 -25.88 7.50
N ALA A 190 15.82 -26.63 7.26
CA ALA A 190 17.20 -26.18 7.37
C ALA A 190 17.61 -25.33 6.16
N MET A 191 18.32 -24.23 6.42
CA MET A 191 18.95 -23.34 5.45
C MET A 191 20.39 -23.82 5.22
N SER A 192 20.75 -24.13 3.97
CA SER A 192 22.13 -24.36 3.52
C SER A 192 22.57 -23.18 2.65
N TYR A 193 23.71 -22.58 3.01
CA TYR A 193 24.42 -21.57 2.22
C TYR A 193 25.45 -22.30 1.35
N ASP A 194 25.38 -22.08 0.04
CA ASP A 194 26.49 -22.40 -0.87
C ASP A 194 27.26 -21.11 -1.15
N ASP A 195 28.55 -21.19 -0.83
CA ASP A 195 29.61 -20.22 -0.95
C ASP A 195 30.43 -20.67 -2.17
N ASP A 196 30.55 -19.83 -3.20
CA ASP A 196 31.42 -20.09 -4.34
C ASP A 196 32.29 -18.86 -4.63
N ASP A 197 33.57 -19.05 -4.35
CA ASP A 197 34.73 -18.25 -4.71
C ASP A 197 34.85 -18.03 -6.23
N VAL A 198 35.29 -16.83 -6.63
CA VAL A 198 36.10 -16.65 -7.86
C VAL A 198 37.10 -15.51 -7.69
N ASP A 199 38.35 -15.92 -7.48
CA ASP A 199 39.58 -15.18 -7.71
C ASP A 199 39.99 -15.30 -9.19
N MET A 200 40.60 -14.24 -9.74
CA MET A 200 41.85 -14.26 -10.53
C MET A 200 42.05 -12.90 -11.24
N GLY A 201 43.25 -12.33 -11.05
CA GLY A 201 43.63 -10.97 -11.40
C GLY A 201 44.13 -10.71 -12.83
N GLY A 202 44.72 -9.52 -13.02
CA GLY A 202 45.42 -9.16 -14.27
C GLY A 202 45.68 -7.67 -14.48
N SER A 203 46.94 -7.25 -14.35
CA SER A 203 47.50 -5.91 -14.54
C SER A 203 47.81 -5.57 -16.01
N HIS A 204 47.57 -4.33 -16.46
CA HIS A 204 48.55 -3.39 -17.09
C HIS A 204 47.94 -2.31 -18.02
N HIS A 205 48.31 -1.06 -17.72
CA HIS A 205 48.66 0.10 -18.56
C HIS A 205 47.78 0.65 -19.71
N HIS A 206 47.57 1.97 -19.57
CA HIS A 206 47.62 3.07 -20.57
C HIS A 206 46.32 3.60 -21.22
N ASP A 207 46.28 4.94 -21.20
CA ASP A 207 45.51 5.90 -22.00
C ASP A 207 44.10 6.29 -21.55
N SER A 208 44.06 7.33 -20.71
CA SER A 208 42.89 8.15 -20.40
C SER A 208 42.53 9.06 -21.59
N PRO A 209 41.32 8.96 -22.17
CA PRO A 209 40.75 10.01 -23.01
C PRO A 209 39.98 11.04 -22.14
N PRO A 210 39.75 12.26 -22.65
CA PRO A 210 39.23 13.36 -21.85
C PRO A 210 37.81 13.10 -21.35
N ALA A 211 37.56 13.49 -20.10
CA ALA A 211 36.32 13.33 -19.38
C ALA A 211 35.12 13.90 -20.18
N SER A 212 34.41 12.99 -20.84
CA SER A 212 33.04 13.19 -21.26
C SER A 212 32.19 13.32 -20.00
N ASN A 213 31.71 14.53 -19.72
CA ASN A 213 30.62 14.79 -18.77
C ASN A 213 29.32 14.20 -19.33
N SER A 214 29.29 12.87 -19.45
CA SER A 214 28.07 12.11 -19.56
C SER A 214 27.38 12.24 -18.22
N ARG A 215 26.36 13.11 -18.18
CA ARG A 215 25.41 13.22 -17.10
C ARG A 215 24.79 11.82 -16.98
N ARG A 216 25.31 10.97 -16.08
CA ARG A 216 24.77 9.65 -15.82
C ARG A 216 23.32 9.87 -15.42
N VAL A 217 22.41 9.53 -16.34
CA VAL A 217 20.99 9.46 -16.02
C VAL A 217 20.86 8.20 -15.19
N VAL A 218 20.95 8.40 -13.88
CA VAL A 218 20.75 7.34 -12.90
C VAL A 218 19.27 7.02 -12.90
N ASP A 219 18.92 5.79 -13.28
CA ASP A 219 17.54 5.30 -13.20
C ASP A 219 17.17 5.17 -11.72
N MET A 220 16.31 6.07 -11.24
CA MET A 220 15.86 6.11 -9.85
C MET A 220 14.62 5.25 -9.60
N SER A 221 14.21 4.42 -10.56
CA SER A 221 13.03 3.55 -10.39
C SER A 221 13.25 2.41 -9.38
N GLU A 222 14.50 2.05 -9.10
CA GLU A 222 14.91 1.07 -8.08
C GLU A 222 15.48 1.70 -6.81
N ALA A 223 15.48 3.04 -6.72
CA ALA A 223 16.04 3.77 -5.59
C ALA A 223 15.28 3.46 -4.29
N VAL A 224 16.00 2.92 -3.32
CA VAL A 224 15.50 2.76 -1.95
C VAL A 224 15.80 4.04 -1.18
N TYR A 225 14.75 4.65 -0.61
CA TYR A 225 14.86 5.82 0.25
C TYR A 225 14.80 5.37 1.70
N ILE A 226 15.83 5.68 2.47
CA ILE A 226 15.86 5.47 3.91
C ILE A 226 15.72 6.84 4.57
N ASP A 227 14.72 6.97 5.45
CA ASP A 227 14.58 8.12 6.33
C ASP A 227 15.70 8.07 7.37
N VAL A 228 16.63 9.02 7.28
CA VAL A 228 17.74 9.12 8.22
C VAL A 228 17.48 10.27 9.20
N PRO A 229 17.48 9.99 10.52
CA PRO A 229 17.37 11.05 11.53
C PRO A 229 18.38 12.18 11.33
N MET A 230 17.95 13.43 11.47
CA MET A 230 18.77 14.62 11.20
C MET A 230 20.07 14.70 12.02
N TRP A 231 20.13 14.07 13.20
CA TRP A 231 21.36 14.04 14.00
C TRP A 231 22.45 13.18 13.35
N ILE A 232 22.10 12.11 12.62
CA ILE A 232 23.05 11.30 11.86
C ILE A 232 23.58 12.11 10.67
N VAL A 233 22.68 12.83 9.99
CA VAL A 233 23.04 13.73 8.89
C VAL A 233 24.02 14.79 9.38
N ALA A 234 23.71 15.45 10.50
CA ALA A 234 24.61 16.43 11.11
C ALA A 234 26.00 15.82 11.36
N HIS A 235 26.06 14.60 11.91
CA HIS A 235 27.32 13.90 12.17
C HIS A 235 28.11 13.54 10.89
N LEU A 236 27.42 13.25 9.77
CA LEU A 236 28.07 13.00 8.47
C LEU A 236 28.67 14.28 7.86
N TYR A 237 28.07 15.43 8.14
CA TYR A 237 28.54 16.74 7.69
C TYR A 237 29.51 17.41 8.68
N GLU A 238 29.61 16.92 9.91
CA GLU A 238 30.64 17.32 10.86
C GLU A 238 32.04 16.97 10.33
N ASN A 239 33.02 17.83 10.62
CA ASN A 239 34.41 17.72 10.16
C ASN A 239 34.61 17.86 8.63
N ASP A 240 34.21 19.01 8.06
CA ASP A 240 34.47 19.39 6.65
C ASP A 240 34.05 18.33 5.61
N GLY A 241 33.00 17.56 5.91
CA GLY A 241 32.51 16.48 5.05
C GLY A 241 33.41 15.25 4.98
N ALA A 242 34.35 15.08 5.91
CA ALA A 242 35.16 13.86 6.03
C ALA A 242 34.30 12.63 6.31
N GLY A 243 33.26 12.77 7.16
CA GLY A 243 32.29 11.69 7.42
C GLY A 243 31.53 11.26 6.16
N LEU A 244 31.09 12.23 5.36
CA LEU A 244 30.44 11.99 4.07
C LEU A 244 31.36 11.27 3.07
N LYS A 245 32.63 11.66 3.00
CA LYS A 245 33.62 10.99 2.14
C LYS A 245 33.89 9.56 2.58
N TYR A 246 34.03 9.32 3.88
CA TYR A 246 34.21 7.98 4.43
C TYR A 246 33.00 7.10 4.11
N PHE A 247 31.79 7.63 4.30
CA PHE A 247 30.54 6.95 3.96
C PHE A 247 30.46 6.58 2.46
N GLN A 248 30.84 7.49 1.56
CA GLN A 248 30.85 7.22 0.12
C GLN A 248 31.93 6.19 -0.31
N VAL A 249 33.02 6.07 0.44
CA VAL A 249 34.08 5.07 0.18
C VAL A 249 33.64 3.68 0.64
N GLU A 250 33.07 3.57 1.85
CA GLU A 250 32.57 2.29 2.37
C GLU A 250 31.29 1.83 1.66
N PHE A 251 30.50 2.77 1.15
CA PHE A 251 29.20 2.52 0.55
C PHE A 251 29.06 3.22 -0.82
N PRO A 252 29.80 2.78 -1.84
CA PRO A 252 29.88 3.46 -3.15
C PRO A 252 28.56 3.46 -3.95
N HIS A 253 27.62 2.61 -3.56
CA HIS A 253 26.27 2.52 -4.15
C HIS A 253 25.25 3.46 -3.50
N TYR A 254 25.66 4.29 -2.53
CA TYR A 254 24.77 5.14 -1.77
C TYR A 254 25.01 6.62 -2.09
N THR A 255 23.94 7.33 -2.45
CA THR A 255 23.95 8.78 -2.71
C THR A 255 23.06 9.48 -1.69
N ILE A 256 23.59 10.47 -0.97
CA ILE A 256 22.79 11.25 -0.02
C ILE A 256 22.11 12.42 -0.75
N LEU A 257 20.79 12.45 -0.74
CA LEU A 257 19.99 13.55 -1.29
C LEU A 257 19.41 14.37 -0.12
N SER A 258 19.95 15.58 0.07
CA SER A 258 19.40 16.52 1.04
C SER A 258 18.20 17.25 0.44
N GLN A 259 17.00 17.05 1.01
CA GLN A 259 15.87 17.96 0.83
C GLN A 259 15.71 18.83 2.09
N GLN A 260 15.21 20.06 1.92
CA GLN A 260 15.16 21.11 2.96
C GLN A 260 14.47 20.72 4.29
N THR A 261 13.79 19.57 4.38
CA THR A 261 13.10 19.11 5.59
C THR A 261 13.33 17.63 5.95
N SER A 262 14.05 16.87 5.12
CA SER A 262 14.48 15.49 5.40
C SER A 262 15.62 15.10 4.45
N THR A 263 16.58 14.33 4.94
CA THR A 263 17.67 13.79 4.11
C THR A 263 17.40 12.32 3.85
N ALA A 264 17.24 11.97 2.58
CA ALA A 264 17.07 10.59 2.17
C ALA A 264 18.41 10.06 1.64
N ILE A 265 18.82 8.88 2.09
CA ILE A 265 19.89 8.15 1.44
C ILE A 265 19.27 7.31 0.33
N CYS A 266 19.76 7.51 -0.89
CA CYS A 266 19.34 6.87 -2.12
C CYS A 266 20.31 5.71 -2.42
N ILE A 267 19.82 4.49 -2.48
CA ILE A 267 20.59 3.32 -2.94
C ILE A 267 20.46 3.23 -4.46
N LEU A 268 21.57 3.07 -5.18
CA LEU A 268 21.61 2.84 -6.63
C LEU A 268 22.00 1.41 -6.97
#